data_AF-A0A9D7XNY4-F1
#
_entry.id   AF-A0A9D7XNY4-F1
#
_cell.length_a   1.000
_cell.length_b   1.000
_cell.length_c   1.000
_cell.angle_alpha   90.00
_cell.angle_beta   90.00
_cell.angle_gamma   90.00
#
_symmetry.space_group_name_H-M   'P 1'
#
loop_
_entity.id
_entity.type
_entity.pdbx_description
1 polymer ?
#
loop_
_entity_poly.entity_id
_entity_poly.type
_entity_poly.pdbx_seq_one_letter_code
_entity_poly.pdbx_strand_id
1 'polypeptide(L)' 'MPAIRWQVFQRDSWKCVACGRTSHDDAILHVDHIVPQSLGGANSLDNYQTLCDTCNIGKSNRDATDLRSTKPT' A
#
# COMPACT_ATOMS: atom_id res chain seq x y z
N MET A 1 9.80 -19.40 3.12
CA MET A 1 8.65 -18.49 3.27
C MET A 1 8.79 -17.37 2.25
N PRO A 2 7.71 -16.95 1.55
CA PRO A 2 7.78 -15.83 0.61
C PRO A 2 8.21 -14.55 1.31
N ALA A 3 8.91 -13.66 0.61
CA ALA A 3 9.28 -12.35 1.14
C ALA A 3 8.02 -11.55 1.51
N ILE A 4 8.10 -10.75 2.59
CA ILE A 4 6.96 -9.97 3.11
C ILE A 4 6.28 -9.10 2.05
N ARG A 5 7.07 -8.50 1.13
CA ARG A 5 6.53 -7.70 0.02
C ARG A 5 5.59 -8.50 -0.88
N TRP A 6 5.94 -9.75 -1.18
CA TRP A 6 5.10 -10.63 -2.00
C TRP A 6 3.80 -10.97 -1.28
N GLN A 7 3.86 -11.19 0.04
CA GLN A 7 2.66 -11.45 0.87
C GLN A 7 1.71 -10.24 0.88
N VAL A 8 2.25 -9.02 0.97
CA VAL A 8 1.45 -7.77 0.89
C VAL A 8 0.72 -7.70 -0.45
N PHE A 9 1.44 -7.84 -1.56
CA PHE A 9 0.83 -7.78 -2.88
C PHE A 9 -0.20 -8.90 -3.11
N GLN A 10 0.08 -10.12 -2.65
CA GLN A 10 -0.86 -11.22 -2.74
C GLN A 10 -2.15 -10.93 -1.96
N ARG A 11 -2.06 -10.44 -0.72
CA ARG A 11 -3.22 -10.05 0.10
C ARG A 11 -4.06 -8.99 -0.59
N ASP A 12 -3.40 -7.99 -1.17
CA ASP A 12 -4.06 -6.84 -1.80
C ASP A 12 -4.45 -7.13 -3.26
N SER A 13 -4.42 -8.40 -3.68
CA SER A 13 -4.81 -8.87 -5.01
C SER A 13 -4.07 -8.17 -6.17
N TRP A 14 -2.82 -7.75 -5.94
CA TRP A 14 -2.01 -6.98 -6.88
C TRP A 14 -2.69 -5.70 -7.36
N LYS A 15 -3.39 -5.00 -6.45
CA LYS A 15 -4.08 -3.74 -6.73
C LYS A 15 -3.73 -2.68 -5.70
N CYS A 16 -3.74 -1.42 -6.12
CA CYS A 16 -3.73 -0.30 -5.20
C CYS A 16 -4.98 -0.35 -4.32
N VAL A 17 -4.82 -0.42 -3.00
CA VAL A 17 -5.95 -0.56 -2.07
C VAL A 17 -6.78 0.73 -1.99
N ALA A 18 -6.18 1.87 -2.33
CA ALA A 18 -6.83 3.18 -2.28
C ALA A 18 -7.70 3.48 -3.52
N CYS A 19 -7.25 3.11 -4.72
CA CYS A 19 -7.95 3.48 -5.97
C CYS A 19 -8.25 2.30 -6.91
N GLY A 20 -7.84 1.09 -6.57
CA GLY A 20 -8.12 -0.13 -7.35
C GLY A 20 -7.23 -0.34 -8.59
N ARG A 21 -6.40 0.64 -8.99
CA ARG A 21 -5.50 0.51 -10.15
C ARG A 21 -4.51 -0.64 -10.00
N THR A 22 -4.17 -1.24 -11.14
CA THR A 22 -3.29 -2.40 -11.28
C THR A 22 -2.21 -2.14 -12.33
N SER A 23 -1.31 -3.11 -12.54
CA SER A 23 -0.33 -3.04 -13.63
C SER A 23 -0.95 -2.97 -15.03
N HIS A 24 -2.22 -3.37 -15.20
CA HIS A 24 -2.94 -3.23 -16.48
C HIS A 24 -3.33 -1.78 -16.77
N ASP A 25 -3.36 -0.94 -15.74
CA ASP A 25 -3.64 0.50 -15.84
C ASP A 25 -2.34 1.32 -15.90
N ASP A 26 -1.22 0.68 -16.29
CA ASP A 26 0.15 1.23 -16.30
C ASP A 26 0.63 1.77 -14.93
N ALA A 27 0.00 1.35 -13.83
CA ALA A 27 0.38 1.78 -12.49
C ALA A 27 1.57 0.98 -11.94
N ILE A 28 2.52 1.67 -11.31
CA ILE A 28 3.61 1.02 -10.57
C ILE A 28 3.15 0.80 -9.13
N LEU A 29 3.13 -0.47 -8.69
CA LEU A 29 2.70 -0.82 -7.34
C LEU A 29 3.87 -0.83 -6.36
N HIS A 30 3.65 -0.23 -5.19
CA HIS A 30 4.58 -0.13 -4.09
C HIS A 30 3.98 -0.76 -2.84
N VAL A 31 4.84 -1.39 -2.02
CA VAL A 31 4.52 -1.70 -0.64
C VAL A 31 4.85 -0.46 0.18
N ASP A 32 3.83 0.17 0.74
CA ASP A 32 3.93 1.37 1.57
C ASP A 32 3.54 1.06 3.02
N HIS A 33 4.12 1.82 3.95
CA HIS A 33 3.75 1.74 5.36
C HIS A 33 2.47 2.55 5.62
N ILE A 34 1.48 1.97 6.30
CA ILE A 34 0.30 2.69 6.80
C ILE A 34 0.76 3.81 7.72
N VAL A 35 1.33 3.48 8.87
CA VAL A 35 2.06 4.43 9.70
C VAL A 35 3.46 4.60 9.11
N PRO A 36 3.87 5.79 8.65
CA PRO A 36 5.18 6.00 8.05
C PRO A 36 6.32 5.55 8.96
N GLN A 37 7.38 4.96 8.38
CA GLN A 37 8.55 4.53 9.14
C GLN A 37 9.20 5.69 9.92
N SER A 38 9.20 6.91 9.34
CA SER A 38 9.71 8.12 10.01
C SER A 38 8.94 8.50 11.28
N LEU A 39 7.72 7.97 11.46
CA LEU A 39 6.88 8.17 12.63
C LEU A 39 6.84 6.92 13.55
N GLY A 40 7.75 5.97 13.35
CA GLY A 40 7.84 4.76 14.17
C GLY A 40 6.98 3.58 13.69
N GLY A 41 6.48 3.63 12.44
CA GLY A 41 5.73 2.53 11.85
C GLY A 41 6.51 1.21 11.77
N ALA A 42 5.84 0.10 12.11
CA ALA A 42 6.44 -1.22 12.11
C ALA A 42 6.71 -1.77 10.68
N ASN A 43 7.74 -2.59 10.54
CA ASN A 43 8.03 -3.36 9.32
C ASN A 43 7.30 -4.71 9.35
N SER A 44 5.97 -4.69 9.36
CA SER A 44 5.13 -5.88 9.47
C SER A 44 4.02 -5.89 8.43
N LEU A 45 3.47 -7.08 8.16
CA LEU A 45 2.41 -7.27 7.18
C LEU A 45 1.18 -6.38 7.51
N ASP A 46 0.91 -6.19 8.79
CA ASP A 46 -0.24 -5.42 9.30
C ASP A 46 -0.12 -3.93 9.05
N ASN A 47 1.11 -3.39 9.07
CA ASN A 47 1.41 -1.98 8.79
C ASN A 47 1.77 -1.74 7.32
N TYR A 48 1.70 -2.75 6.45
CA TYR A 48 1.94 -2.59 5.02
C TYR A 48 0.63 -2.57 4.23
N GLN A 49 0.63 -1.80 3.14
CA GLN A 49 -0.44 -1.73 2.15
C GLN A 49 0.14 -1.54 0.74
N THR A 50 -0.59 -2.03 -0.26
CA THR A 50 -0.23 -1.83 -1.67
C THR A 50 -0.80 -0.51 -2.19
N LEU A 51 0.06 0.40 -2.65
CA LEU A 51 -0.34 1.66 -3.29
C LEU A 51 0.26 1.78 -4.68
N CYS A 52 -0.46 2.39 -5.62
CA CYS A 52 0.17 2.84 -6.87
C CYS A 52 1.06 4.05 -6.62
N ASP A 53 1.96 4.33 -7.55
CA ASP A 53 2.85 5.51 -7.57
C ASP A 53 2.11 6.81 -7.20
N THR A 54 0.97 7.08 -7.82
CA THR A 54 0.19 8.30 -7.62
C THR A 54 -0.36 8.39 -6.18
N CYS A 55 -0.97 7.31 -5.67
CA CYS A 55 -1.51 7.27 -4.31
C CYS A 55 -0.40 7.30 -3.26
N ASN A 56 0.71 6.60 -3.52
CA ASN A 56 1.87 6.56 -2.65
C ASN A 56 2.52 7.94 -2.50
N ILE A 57 2.72 8.66 -3.61
CA ILE A 57 3.23 10.04 -3.61
C ILE A 57 2.25 10.97 -2.88
N GLY A 58 0.95 10.81 -3.12
CA GLY A 58 -0.09 11.61 -2.47
C GLY A 58 -0.12 11.43 -0.94
N LYS A 59 0.00 10.18 -0.46
CA LYS A 59 0.04 9.86 0.98
C LYS A 59 1.30 10.43 1.65
N SER A 60 2.45 10.23 1.02
CA SER A 60 3.76 10.65 1.54
C SER A 60 3.97 10.19 2.99
N ASN A 61 4.80 10.90 3.75
CA ASN A 61 4.98 10.70 5.19
C ASN A 61 3.98 11.50 6.05
N ARG A 62 2.90 12.01 5.44
CA ARG A 62 1.97 12.97 6.06
C ARG A 62 0.67 12.34 6.55
N ASP A 63 0.36 11.15 6.06
CA ASP A 63 -0.88 10.45 6.34
C ASP A 63 -0.58 9.03 6.84
N ALA A 64 -1.23 8.66 7.94
CA ALA A 64 -1.14 7.36 8.60
C ALA A 64 -2.41 6.50 8.41
N THR A 65 -3.28 6.91 7.48
CA THR A 65 -4.56 6.24 7.21
C THR A 65 -4.33 4.86 6.59
N ASP A 66 -5.10 3.90 7.08
CA ASP A 66 -5.22 2.58 6.46
C ASP A 66 -6.15 2.66 5.25
N LEU A 67 -5.56 2.80 4.06
CA LEU A 67 -6.29 2.93 2.80
C LEU A 67 -6.86 1.59 2.32
N ARG A 68 -6.65 0.48 3.05
CA ARG A 68 -7.35 -0.79 2.80
C ARG A 68 -8.82 -0.72 3.20
N SER A 69 -9.14 0.16 4.16
CA SER A 69 -10.50 0.31 4.70
C SER A 69 -11.37 1.29 3.90
N THR A 70 -10.76 2.07 3.01
CA THR A 70 -11.48 3.00 2.13
C THR A 70 -11.99 2.24 0.91
N LYS A 71 -13.18 1.62 1.02
CA LYS A 71 -13.84 1.05 -0.16
C LYS A 71 -14.10 2.17 -1.18
N PRO A 72 -13.62 2.07 -2.42
CA PRO A 72 -14.14 2.92 -3.49
C PRO A 72 -15.58 2.46 -3.76
N THR A 73 -16.55 3.34 -3.50
CA THR A 73 -17.93 3.23 -4.01
C THR A 73 -17.96 3.28 -5.52
#